data_AF-A0A080LU29-F1
#
_entry.id   AF-A0A080LU29-F1
#
_cell.length_a   1.000
_cell.length_b   1.000
_cell.length_c   1.000
_cell.angle_alpha   90.00
_cell.angle_beta   90.00
_cell.angle_gamma   90.00
#
_symmetry.space_group_name_H-M   'P 1'
#
loop_
_entity.id
_entity.type
_entity.pdbx_description
1 polymer ?
#
loop_
_entity_poly.entity_id
_entity_poly.type
_entity_poly.pdbx_seq_one_letter_code
_entity_poly.pdbx_strand_id
1 'polypeptide(L)' 'MRCDTIATGVVAAARETHLSVPLVVRMKGTNEDIGKKILSDSGLPIITADSMADAATKIVAAVS' A
#
# COMPACT_ATOMS: atom_id res chain seq x y z
N MET A 1 13.07 -6.73 -6.15
CA MET A 1 11.88 -6.26 -6.89
C MET A 1 11.81 -4.74 -6.77
N ARG A 2 11.30 -4.05 -7.79
CA ARG A 2 11.24 -2.59 -7.87
C ARG A 2 9.90 -2.08 -7.31
N CYS A 3 9.93 -1.35 -6.19
CA CYS A 3 8.73 -0.88 -5.50
C CYS A 3 7.92 0.13 -6.31
N ASP A 4 8.56 0.88 -7.21
CA ASP A 4 7.92 1.80 -8.15
C ASP A 4 6.93 1.08 -9.08
N THR A 5 7.34 -0.05 -9.66
CA THR A 5 6.49 -0.86 -10.55
C THR A 5 5.35 -1.51 -9.77
N ILE A 6 5.62 -2.03 -8.57
CA ILE A 6 4.60 -2.67 -7.73
C ILE A 6 3.56 -1.64 -7.27
N ALA A 7 3.98 -0.46 -6.82
CA ALA A 7 3.07 0.60 -6.37
C ALA A 7 2.12 1.04 -7.48
N THR A 8 2.65 1.22 -8.71
CA THR A 8 1.82 1.56 -9.88
C THR A 8 0.77 0.48 -10.15
N GLY A 9 1.16 -0.80 -10.11
CA GLY A 9 0.25 -1.93 -10.30
C GLY A 9 -0.83 -2.02 -9.22
N VAL A 10 -0.47 -1.81 -7.96
CA VAL A 10 -1.41 -1.79 -6.83
C VAL A 10 -2.43 -0.66 -6.99
N VAL A 11 -1.99 0.55 -7.34
CA VAL A 11 -2.88 1.69 -7.58
C VAL A 11 -3.84 1.43 -8.73
N ALA A 12 -3.35 0.87 -9.84
CA ALA A 12 -4.19 0.53 -10.99
C ALA A 12 -5.28 -0.49 -10.60
N ALA A 13 -4.88 -1.59 -9.94
CA ALA A 13 -5.81 -2.62 -9.50
C ALA A 13 -6.84 -2.09 -8.48
N ALA A 14 -6.40 -1.24 -7.54
CA ALA A 14 -7.28 -0.65 -6.53
C ALA A 14 -8.37 0.25 -7.15
N ARG A 15 -8.05 0.98 -8.22
CA ARG A 15 -9.02 1.79 -8.95
C ARG A 15 -10.02 0.95 -9.74
N GLU A 16 -9.55 -0.11 -10.39
CA GLU A 16 -10.38 -0.98 -11.21
C GLU A 16 -11.34 -1.83 -10.36
N THR A 17 -10.85 -2.35 -9.24
CA THR A 17 -11.61 -3.28 -8.39
C THR A 17 -12.57 -2.60 -7.42
N HIS A 18 -12.52 -1.27 -7.27
CA HIS A 18 -13.35 -0.52 -6.33
C HIS A 18 -13.33 -1.12 -4.92
N LEU A 19 -12.13 -1.23 -4.34
CA LEU A 19 -11.87 -1.86 -3.04
C LEU A 19 -12.91 -1.47 -1.97
N SER A 20 -13.68 -2.46 -1.53
CA SER A 20 -14.66 -2.33 -0.45
C SER A 20 -14.11 -2.72 0.93
N VAL A 21 -12.83 -3.10 0.97
CA VAL A 21 -12.12 -3.57 2.17
C VAL A 21 -10.83 -2.77 2.36
N PRO A 22 -10.34 -2.59 3.60
CA PRO A 22 -9.13 -1.83 3.86
C PRO A 22 -7.89 -2.49 3.27
N LEU A 23 -6.99 -1.67 2.74
CA LEU A 23 -5.73 -2.12 2.13
C LEU A 23 -4.54 -1.53 2.91
N VAL A 24 -3.76 -2.41 3.54
CA VAL A 24 -2.48 -2.07 4.18
C VAL A 24 -1.34 -2.58 3.32
N VAL A 25 -0.39 -1.71 3.01
CA VAL A 25 0.75 -2.01 2.13
C VAL A 25 2.07 -1.73 2.85
N ARG A 26 2.88 -2.79 3.00
CA ARG A 26 4.26 -2.70 3.47
C ARG A 26 5.21 -2.78 2.29
N MET A 27 5.78 -1.65 1.89
CA MET A 27 6.78 -1.57 0.82
C MET A 27 8.19 -1.74 1.39
N LYS A 28 8.97 -2.67 0.84
CA LYS A 28 10.43 -2.77 1.04
C LYS A 28 11.10 -3.29 -0.22
N GLY A 29 12.22 -2.68 -0.59
CA GLY A 29 13.02 -3.08 -1.75
C GLY A 29 13.68 -1.90 -2.43
N THR A 30 14.04 -2.08 -3.69
CA THR A 30 14.60 -1.01 -4.54
C THR A 30 13.54 0.04 -4.80
N ASN A 31 13.89 1.32 -4.68
CA ASN A 31 12.99 2.47 -4.84
C ASN A 31 11.82 2.48 -3.84
N GLU A 32 12.04 2.01 -2.61
CA GLU A 32 11.02 2.02 -1.55
C GLU A 32 10.34 3.39 -1.40
N ASP A 33 11.13 4.47 -1.28
CA ASP A 33 10.60 5.83 -1.08
C ASP A 33 9.73 6.29 -2.25
N ILE A 34 10.11 5.95 -3.48
CA ILE A 34 9.34 6.26 -4.69
C ILE A 34 8.03 5.46 -4.68
N GLY A 35 8.09 4.16 -4.35
CA GLY A 35 6.90 3.32 -4.25
C GLY A 35 5.92 3.82 -3.18
N LYS A 36 6.43 4.20 -2.00
CA LYS A 36 5.63 4.82 -0.94
C LYS A 36 4.99 6.13 -1.40
N LYS A 37 5.74 6.99 -2.09
CA LYS A 37 5.23 8.24 -2.66
C LYS A 37 4.10 8.01 -3.67
N ILE A 38 4.25 7.05 -4.59
CA ILE A 38 3.20 6.68 -5.54
C ILE A 38 1.91 6.24 -4.83
N LEU A 39 2.02 5.45 -3.75
CA LEU A 39 0.87 5.02 -2.96
C LEU A 39 0.20 6.20 -2.25
N SER A 40 0.98 7.10 -1.62
CA SER A 40 0.45 8.29 -0.94
C SER A 40 -0.20 9.30 -1.88
N ASP A 41 0.38 9.52 -3.06
CA ASP A 41 -0.12 10.47 -4.06
C ASP A 41 -1.34 9.91 -4.83
N SER A 42 -1.69 8.62 -4.64
CA SER A 42 -2.79 7.98 -5.35
C SER A 42 -4.19 8.48 -4.94
N GLY A 43 -4.32 9.11 -3.77
CA GLY A 43 -5.62 9.52 -3.22
C GLY A 43 -6.57 8.36 -2.90
N LEU A 44 -6.06 7.13 -2.92
CA LEU A 44 -6.79 5.93 -2.50
C LEU A 44 -6.62 5.72 -0.99
N PRO A 45 -7.57 5.04 -0.32
CA PRO A 45 -7.50 4.74 1.12
C PRO A 45 -6.50 3.62 1.41
N ILE A 46 -5.23 3.83 1.07
CA ILE A 46 -4.13 2.88 1.24
C ILE A 46 -3.35 3.28 2.51
N ILE A 47 -3.23 2.34 3.43
CA ILE A 47 -2.49 2.53 4.67
C ILE A 47 -1.07 1.98 4.47
N THR A 48 -0.04 2.83 4.57
CA THR A 48 1.34 2.37 4.46
C THR A 48 1.89 1.87 5.80
N ALA A 49 2.68 0.80 5.76
CA ALA A 49 3.35 0.21 6.92
C ALA A 49 4.86 0.08 6.71
N ASP A 50 5.62 0.21 7.79
CA ASP A 50 7.09 0.19 7.74
C ASP A 50 7.69 -1.19 8.03
N SER A 51 7.02 -1.96 8.89
CA SER A 51 7.41 -3.33 9.25
C SER A 51 6.25 -4.30 9.09
N MET A 52 6.56 -5.61 9.11
CA MET A 52 5.50 -6.62 9.05
C MET A 52 4.62 -6.59 10.30
N ALA A 53 5.20 -6.33 11.48
CA ALA A 53 4.47 -6.18 12.72
C ALA A 53 3.53 -4.96 12.68
N ASP A 54 4.04 -3.82 12.20
CA ASP A 54 3.25 -2.60 12.00
C ASP A 54 2.09 -2.83 11.01
N ALA A 55 2.36 -3.54 9.90
CA ALA A 55 1.32 -3.90 8.94
C ALA A 55 0.22 -4.77 9.56
N ALA A 56 0.60 -5.75 10.39
CA ALA A 56 -0.34 -6.61 11.10
C ALA A 56 -1.20 -5.81 12.10
N THR A 57 -0.59 -4.92 12.89
CA THR A 57 -1.34 -4.06 13.81
C THR A 57 -2.31 -3.14 13.08
N LYS A 58 -1.86 -2.51 11.99
CA LYS A 58 -2.69 -1.58 11.19
C LYS A 58 -3.86 -2.29 10.51
N ILE A 59 -3.66 -3.48 9.95
CA ILE A 59 -4.77 -4.19 9.29
C ILE A 59 -5.82 -4.64 10.30
N VAL A 60 -5.41 -5.12 11.48
CA VAL A 60 -6.33 -5.46 12.56
C VAL A 60 -7.14 -4.24 12.98
N ALA A 61 -6.48 -3.10 13.21
CA ALA A 61 -7.18 -1.86 13.58
C ALA A 61 -8.14 -1.35 12.49
N ALA A 62 -7.85 -1.61 11.21
CA ALA A 62 -8.68 -1.18 10.09
C ALA A 62 -9.93 -2.05 9.85
N VAL A 63 -9.97 -3.27 10.41
CA VAL A 63 -11.11 -4.20 10.28
C VAL A 63 -11.86 -4.44 11.60
N SER A 64 -11.37 -3.87 12.70
CA SER A 64 -11.96 -4.01 14.04
C SER A 64 -13.12 -3.03 14.27
#